data_AF-A0A5B0QUK2-F1
#
_entry.id   AF-A0A5B0QUK2-F1
#
_cell.length_a   1.000
_cell.length_b   1.000
_cell.length_c   1.000
_cell.angle_alpha   90.00
_cell.angle_beta   90.00
_cell.angle_gamma   90.00
#
_symmetry.space_group_name_H-M   'P 1'
#
loop_
_entity.id
_entity.type
_entity.pdbx_description
1 polymer ?
#
loop_
_entity_poly.entity_id
_entity_poly.type
_entity_poly.pdbx_seq_one_letter_code
_entity_poly.pdbx_strand_id
1 'polypeptide(L)'
;MSNNQEVTSQGHTHRQRTRDLPWDRDSVNGGPTSISILLNWLKTRGNYARWDAASFVRHEREQVCMEILTLMQTQGITHRHAMSISHRIQLLRRNYNTAREFINHARGNGNGNDPILLTYARRVCEHWDRLDPIMGPQLIEHHSEGSEAESTNTS
;
A
#
# COMPACT_ATOMS: atom_id res chain seq x y z
N MET A 1 -8.01 68.09 -10.30
CA MET A 1 -7.11 67.50 -9.27
C MET A 1 -8.00 67.00 -8.14
N SER A 2 -8.12 65.74 -7.74
CA SER A 2 -7.68 64.44 -8.22
C SER A 2 -8.60 63.43 -7.53
N ASN A 3 -8.94 62.36 -8.24
CA ASN A 3 -9.64 61.17 -7.75
C ASN A 3 -8.93 60.59 -6.53
N ASN A 4 -9.68 60.10 -5.55
CA ASN A 4 -9.23 59.00 -4.69
C ASN A 4 -10.27 57.89 -4.75
N GLN A 5 -9.89 56.84 -5.48
CA GLN A 5 -10.63 55.59 -5.63
C GLN A 5 -10.63 54.81 -4.31
N GLU A 6 -11.80 54.32 -3.92
CA GLU A 6 -11.96 53.21 -3.00
C GLU A 6 -11.21 51.99 -3.53
N VAL A 7 -10.13 51.63 -2.87
CA VAL A 7 -9.47 50.33 -3.08
C VAL A 7 -10.31 49.29 -2.35
N THR A 8 -11.22 48.67 -3.08
CA THR A 8 -11.90 47.45 -2.65
C THR A 8 -10.86 46.34 -2.50
N SER A 9 -10.55 46.00 -1.25
CA SER A 9 -9.68 44.87 -0.93
C SER A 9 -10.44 43.57 -1.25
N GLN A 10 -10.25 43.08 -2.48
CA GLN A 10 -10.69 41.76 -2.87
C GLN A 10 -9.97 40.73 -2.00
N GLY A 11 -10.73 40.08 -1.12
CA GLY A 11 -10.31 38.93 -0.37
C GLY A 11 -9.86 37.83 -1.33
N HIS A 12 -8.54 37.72 -1.49
CA HIS A 12 -7.94 36.52 -2.04
C HIS A 12 -8.31 35.40 -1.09
N THR A 13 -9.27 34.56 -1.49
CA THR A 13 -9.42 33.24 -0.90
C THR A 13 -8.12 32.51 -1.18
N HIS A 14 -7.20 32.60 -0.22
CA HIS A 14 -6.08 31.69 -0.13
C HIS A 14 -6.74 30.33 0.02
N ARG A 15 -6.98 29.64 -1.11
CA ARG A 15 -7.12 28.18 -1.14
C ARG A 15 -5.85 27.71 -0.48
N GLN A 16 -5.91 27.50 0.83
CA GLN A 16 -4.86 26.79 1.54
C GLN A 16 -4.80 25.48 0.81
N ARG A 17 -3.75 25.28 0.02
CA ARG A 17 -3.35 23.96 -0.40
C ARG A 17 -3.07 23.29 0.94
N THR A 18 -4.07 22.61 1.49
CA THR A 18 -3.91 21.70 2.61
C THR A 18 -2.68 20.90 2.25
N ARG A 19 -1.57 21.13 2.98
CA ARG A 19 -0.41 20.26 2.85
C ARG A 19 -0.97 18.85 3.01
N ASP A 20 -0.88 18.04 1.95
CA ASP A 20 -1.41 16.69 1.96
C ASP A 20 -0.99 16.05 3.28
N LEU A 21 -1.97 15.75 4.15
CA LEU A 21 -1.69 15.20 5.47
C LEU A 21 -0.82 13.95 5.25
N PRO A 22 0.28 13.78 6.00
CA PRO A 22 1.10 12.58 5.89
C PRO A 22 0.24 11.33 6.12
N TRP A 23 0.40 10.31 5.27
CA TRP A 23 -0.42 9.08 5.30
C TRP A 23 -0.24 8.26 6.58
N ASP A 24 0.83 8.52 7.32
CA ASP A 24 1.22 7.93 8.60
C ASP A 24 0.73 8.75 9.81
N ARG A 25 0.13 9.94 9.60
CA ARG A 25 -0.24 10.88 10.68
C ARG A 25 -1.60 11.52 10.49
N ASP A 26 -2.47 10.89 9.71
CA ASP A 26 -3.80 11.40 9.37
C ASP A 26 -4.93 10.63 10.05
N SER A 27 -4.61 9.97 11.17
CA SER A 27 -5.58 9.33 12.05
C SER A 27 -6.62 10.34 12.55
N VAL A 28 -7.88 9.89 12.61
CA VAL A 28 -8.99 10.65 13.16
C VAL A 28 -9.50 9.93 14.41
N ASN A 29 -9.71 10.65 15.51
CA ASN A 29 -10.25 10.13 16.78
C ASN A 29 -9.52 8.90 17.34
N GLY A 30 -8.19 8.80 17.17
CA GLY A 30 -7.40 7.65 17.62
C GLY A 30 -7.57 6.39 16.76
N GLY A 31 -8.25 6.50 15.61
CA GLY A 31 -8.42 5.42 14.65
C GLY A 31 -7.15 5.12 13.83
N PRO A 32 -7.23 4.19 12.87
CA PRO A 32 -6.11 3.87 11.99
C PRO A 32 -5.77 5.03 11.04
N THR A 33 -4.50 5.15 10.69
CA THR A 33 -4.01 6.08 9.64
C THR A 33 -4.27 5.52 8.24
N SER A 34 -4.27 6.35 7.21
CA SER A 34 -4.46 5.90 5.82
C SER A 34 -3.45 4.82 5.42
N ILE A 35 -2.18 4.96 5.83
CA ILE A 35 -1.16 3.96 5.53
C ILE A 35 -1.42 2.63 6.22
N SER A 36 -1.92 2.66 7.47
CA SER A 36 -2.25 1.45 8.20
C SER A 36 -3.44 0.71 7.58
N ILE A 37 -4.46 1.45 7.11
CA ILE A 37 -5.62 0.91 6.37
C ILE A 37 -5.15 0.26 5.07
N LEU A 38 -4.31 0.95 4.28
CA LEU A 38 -3.74 0.40 3.04
C LEU A 38 -3.00 -0.92 3.27
N LEU A 39 -2.07 -0.92 4.22
CA LEU A 39 -1.26 -2.09 4.51
C LEU A 39 -2.11 -3.26 5.07
N ASN A 40 -3.16 -2.97 5.82
CA ASN A 40 -4.11 -3.99 6.27
C ASN A 40 -4.93 -4.56 5.11
N TRP A 41 -5.43 -3.69 4.23
CA TRP A 41 -6.17 -4.12 3.05
C TRP A 41 -5.31 -4.99 2.13
N LEU A 42 -4.04 -4.62 1.90
CA LEU A 42 -3.09 -5.40 1.10
C LEU A 42 -2.78 -6.77 1.73
N LYS A 43 -2.74 -6.84 3.06
CA LYS A 43 -2.47 -8.06 3.82
C LYS A 43 -3.62 -9.06 3.74
N THR A 44 -4.85 -8.59 3.58
CA THR A 44 -6.03 -9.47 3.43
C THR A 44 -5.84 -10.41 2.24
N ARG A 45 -6.14 -11.69 2.45
CA ARG A 45 -5.90 -12.76 1.46
C ARG A 45 -6.50 -12.38 0.09
N GLY A 46 -5.67 -12.46 -0.95
CA GLY A 46 -6.08 -12.21 -2.34
C GLY A 46 -6.16 -10.73 -2.74
N ASN A 47 -6.16 -9.78 -1.82
CA ASN A 47 -6.32 -8.36 -2.15
C ASN A 47 -5.15 -7.80 -2.94
N TYR A 48 -3.91 -8.15 -2.58
CA TYR A 48 -2.75 -7.71 -3.36
C TYR A 48 -2.79 -8.27 -4.80
N ALA A 49 -3.07 -9.57 -4.96
CA ALA A 49 -3.21 -10.19 -6.28
C ALA A 49 -4.36 -9.56 -7.10
N ARG A 50 -5.48 -9.26 -6.44
CA ARG A 50 -6.62 -8.55 -7.06
C ARG A 50 -6.23 -7.15 -7.53
N TRP A 51 -5.51 -6.38 -6.72
CA TRP A 51 -5.00 -5.06 -7.13
C TRP A 51 -3.95 -5.15 -8.25
N ASP A 52 -3.09 -6.16 -8.21
CA ASP A 52 -2.05 -6.37 -9.24
C ASP A 52 -2.67 -6.72 -10.59
N ALA A 53 -3.64 -7.64 -10.62
CA ALA A 53 -4.41 -7.97 -11.83
C ALA A 53 -5.21 -6.77 -12.34
N ALA A 54 -5.85 -6.02 -11.44
CA ALA A 54 -6.60 -4.81 -11.78
C ALA A 54 -5.70 -3.70 -12.35
N SER A 55 -4.38 -3.74 -12.14
CA SER A 55 -3.46 -2.71 -12.66
C SER A 55 -3.41 -2.65 -14.19
N PHE A 56 -3.87 -3.70 -14.88
CA PHE A 56 -3.96 -3.74 -16.34
C PHE A 56 -5.28 -3.17 -16.90
N VAL A 57 -6.33 -3.06 -16.06
CA VAL A 57 -7.67 -2.63 -16.47
C VAL A 57 -8.10 -1.41 -15.65
N ARG A 58 -8.20 -0.24 -16.31
CA ARG A 58 -8.47 1.05 -15.63
C ARG A 58 -9.68 1.00 -14.69
N HIS A 59 -10.79 0.39 -15.15
CA HIS A 59 -12.03 0.33 -14.38
C HIS A 59 -11.89 -0.56 -13.13
N GLU A 60 -11.27 -1.73 -13.24
CA GLU A 60 -11.03 -2.61 -12.09
C GLU A 60 -10.12 -1.94 -11.05
N ARG A 61 -9.08 -1.23 -11.53
CA ARG A 61 -8.20 -0.46 -10.64
C ARG A 61 -8.97 0.60 -9.86
N GLU A 62 -9.88 1.30 -10.53
CA GLU A 62 -10.74 2.30 -9.91
C GLU A 62 -11.67 1.68 -8.86
N GLN A 63 -12.30 0.55 -9.16
CA GLN A 63 -13.14 -0.18 -8.20
C GLN A 63 -12.37 -0.54 -6.92
N VAL A 64 -11.16 -1.10 -7.07
CA VAL A 64 -10.28 -1.42 -5.93
C VAL A 64 -9.94 -0.17 -5.12
N CYS A 65 -9.62 0.94 -5.78
CA CYS A 65 -9.27 2.19 -5.09
C CYS A 65 -10.49 2.81 -4.39
N MET A 66 -11.69 2.67 -4.96
CA MET A 66 -12.94 3.12 -4.34
C MET A 66 -13.30 2.29 -3.11
N GLU A 67 -13.12 0.96 -3.15
CA GLU A 67 -13.29 0.09 -1.99
C GLU A 67 -12.43 0.55 -0.80
N ILE A 68 -11.15 0.80 -1.06
CA ILE A 68 -10.21 1.30 -0.05
C ILE A 68 -10.61 2.70 0.42
N LEU A 69 -11.05 3.58 -0.48
CA LEU A 69 -11.52 4.92 -0.11
C LEU A 69 -12.73 4.85 0.83
N THR A 70 -13.68 3.95 0.58
CA THR A 70 -14.81 3.71 1.47
C THR A 70 -14.33 3.25 2.84
N LEU A 71 -13.35 2.33 2.92
CA LEU A 71 -12.75 1.93 4.20
C LEU A 71 -12.14 3.13 4.95
N MET A 72 -11.40 4.01 4.27
CA MET A 72 -10.87 5.24 4.88
C MET A 72 -11.99 6.15 5.40
N GLN A 73 -13.04 6.34 4.62
CA GLN A 73 -14.20 7.15 5.02
C GLN A 73 -14.93 6.57 6.24
N THR A 74 -15.04 5.24 6.35
CA THR A 74 -15.63 4.60 7.55
C THR A 74 -14.84 4.88 8.83
N GLN A 75 -13.55 5.19 8.70
CA GLN A 75 -12.65 5.56 9.80
C GLN A 75 -12.55 7.08 10.00
N GLY A 76 -13.41 7.87 9.32
CA GLY A 76 -13.43 9.33 9.41
C GLY A 76 -12.40 10.04 8.52
N ILE A 77 -11.61 9.32 7.72
CA ILE A 77 -10.62 9.90 6.81
C ILE A 77 -11.31 10.27 5.48
N THR A 78 -11.64 11.55 5.32
CA THR A 78 -12.42 12.05 4.16
C THR A 78 -11.61 12.85 3.14
N HIS A 79 -10.36 13.19 3.45
CA HIS A 79 -9.51 14.03 2.60
C HIS A 79 -8.74 13.25 1.52
N ARG A 80 -8.91 11.93 1.44
CA ARG A 80 -8.23 11.06 0.47
C ARG A 80 -9.04 10.90 -0.81
N HIS A 81 -8.37 10.51 -1.88
CA HIS A 81 -8.97 10.30 -3.20
C HIS A 81 -8.51 8.97 -3.82
N ALA A 82 -9.36 8.33 -4.61
CA ALA A 82 -9.06 7.06 -5.29
C ALA A 82 -7.76 7.11 -6.12
N MET A 83 -7.52 8.22 -6.84
CA MET A 83 -6.27 8.41 -7.58
C MET A 83 -5.04 8.45 -6.66
N SER A 84 -5.13 9.15 -5.53
CA SER A 84 -4.03 9.22 -4.55
C SER A 84 -3.74 7.86 -3.91
N ILE A 85 -4.78 7.04 -3.71
CA ILE A 85 -4.67 5.65 -3.25
C ILE A 85 -3.92 4.80 -4.27
N SER A 86 -4.32 4.87 -5.55
CA SER A 86 -3.62 4.15 -6.63
C SER A 86 -2.13 4.52 -6.67
N HIS A 87 -1.81 5.81 -6.63
CA HIS A 87 -0.42 6.28 -6.62
C HIS A 87 0.34 5.80 -5.38
N ARG A 88 -0.31 5.78 -4.22
CA ARG A 88 0.32 5.36 -2.97
C ARG A 88 0.65 3.87 -2.97
N ILE A 89 -0.26 3.00 -3.42
CA ILE A 89 0.00 1.55 -3.51
C ILE A 89 1.13 1.30 -4.51
N GLN A 90 1.14 2.00 -5.65
CA GLN A 90 2.19 1.86 -6.65
C GLN A 90 3.56 2.32 -6.13
N LEU A 91 3.60 3.38 -5.31
CA LEU A 91 4.82 3.82 -4.62
C LEU A 91 5.31 2.77 -3.62
N LEU A 92 4.42 2.16 -2.83
CA LEU A 92 4.77 1.08 -1.90
C LEU A 92 5.38 -0.11 -2.63
N ARG A 93 4.76 -0.54 -3.74
CA ARG A 93 5.28 -1.61 -4.60
C ARG A 93 6.66 -1.25 -5.15
N ARG A 94 6.85 -0.02 -5.65
CA ARG A 94 8.14 0.42 -6.19
C ARG A 94 9.23 0.40 -5.12
N ASN A 95 8.97 0.97 -3.95
CA ASN A 95 9.93 1.00 -2.85
C ASN A 95 10.29 -0.41 -2.37
N TYR A 96 9.29 -1.30 -2.30
CA TYR A 96 9.50 -2.71 -1.99
C TYR A 96 10.39 -3.39 -3.04
N ASN A 97 10.06 -3.24 -4.33
CA ASN A 97 10.83 -3.84 -5.43
C ASN A 97 12.28 -3.35 -5.44
N THR A 98 12.52 -2.05 -5.22
CA THR A 98 13.88 -1.50 -5.13
C THR A 98 14.66 -2.10 -3.97
N ALA A 99 14.04 -2.22 -2.79
CA ALA A 99 14.68 -2.87 -1.64
C ALA A 99 14.96 -4.36 -1.91
N ARG A 100 14.02 -5.06 -2.54
CA ARG A 100 14.12 -6.49 -2.87
C ARG A 100 15.20 -6.76 -3.92
N GLU A 101 15.28 -5.95 -4.96
CA GLU A 101 16.29 -6.01 -6.01
C GLU A 101 17.69 -5.84 -5.41
N PHE A 102 17.89 -4.84 -4.55
CA PHE A 102 19.15 -4.66 -3.83
C PHE A 102 19.51 -5.89 -3.00
N ILE A 103 18.56 -6.42 -2.23
CA ILE A 103 18.77 -7.63 -1.42
C ILE A 103 19.17 -8.82 -2.31
N ASN A 104 18.47 -9.03 -3.42
CA ASN A 104 18.78 -10.12 -4.35
C ASN A 104 20.18 -9.98 -4.96
N HIS A 105 20.60 -8.76 -5.33
CA HIS A 105 21.93 -8.50 -5.85
C HIS A 105 23.03 -8.67 -4.79
N ALA A 106 22.79 -8.18 -3.57
CA ALA A 106 23.78 -8.20 -2.49
C ALA A 106 23.93 -9.58 -1.85
N ARG A 107 22.89 -10.43 -1.88
CA ARG A 107 22.91 -11.77 -1.28
C ARG A 107 23.90 -12.72 -1.97
N GLY A 108 24.09 -12.65 -3.28
CA GLY A 108 24.81 -13.72 -3.99
C GLY A 108 24.23 -15.11 -3.63
N ASN A 109 25.05 -16.01 -3.07
CA ASN A 109 24.63 -17.33 -2.54
C ASN A 109 24.39 -17.34 -1.00
N GLY A 110 24.42 -16.19 -0.33
CA GLY A 110 24.35 -16.06 1.13
C GLY A 110 22.92 -16.05 1.70
N ASN A 111 22.82 -16.31 3.01
CA ASN A 111 21.55 -16.36 3.74
C ASN A 111 20.90 -14.98 3.86
N GLY A 112 19.57 -14.98 3.81
CA GLY A 112 18.79 -13.78 3.60
C GLY A 112 18.58 -12.82 4.77
N ASN A 113 19.08 -13.18 5.95
CA ASN A 113 18.87 -12.44 7.19
C ASN A 113 20.05 -11.56 7.60
N ASP A 114 20.85 -11.11 6.64
CA ASP A 114 21.94 -10.16 6.92
C ASP A 114 21.36 -8.84 7.50
N PRO A 115 21.72 -8.47 8.75
CA PRO A 115 21.24 -7.24 9.40
C PRO A 115 21.51 -5.96 8.60
N ILE A 116 22.61 -5.92 7.85
CA ILE A 116 22.97 -4.75 7.02
C ILE A 116 21.98 -4.62 5.85
N LEU A 117 21.65 -5.74 5.21
CA LEU A 117 20.68 -5.78 4.12
C LEU A 117 19.27 -5.40 4.60
N LEU A 118 18.86 -5.90 5.77
CA LEU A 118 17.56 -5.54 6.37
C LEU A 118 17.51 -4.05 6.76
N THR A 119 18.61 -3.49 7.25
CA THR A 119 18.69 -2.05 7.57
C THR A 119 18.51 -1.20 6.31
N TYR A 120 19.17 -1.57 5.21
CA TYR A 120 18.97 -0.91 3.92
C TYR A 120 17.51 -1.04 3.44
N ALA A 121 16.96 -2.25 3.52
CA ALA A 121 15.61 -2.52 3.04
C ALA A 121 14.55 -1.67 3.77
N ARG A 122 14.64 -1.55 5.10
CA ARG A 122 13.77 -0.69 5.91
C ARG A 122 13.95 0.81 5.61
N ARG A 123 15.15 1.23 5.21
CA ARG A 123 15.42 2.62 4.83
C ARG A 123 14.76 2.98 3.49
N VAL A 124 14.79 2.08 2.52
CA VAL A 124 14.18 2.31 1.19
C VAL A 124 12.67 2.05 1.22
N CYS A 125 12.25 1.03 1.96
CA CYS A 125 10.88 0.60 2.14
C CYS A 125 10.54 0.64 3.62
N GLU A 126 10.00 1.77 4.09
CA GLU A 126 9.65 1.98 5.51
C GLU A 126 8.75 0.87 6.09
N HIS A 127 7.92 0.25 5.24
CA HIS A 127 7.01 -0.81 5.64
C HIS A 127 7.47 -2.20 5.17
N TRP A 128 8.78 -2.38 4.98
CA TRP A 128 9.40 -3.64 4.52
C TRP A 128 8.83 -4.87 5.23
N ASP A 129 8.88 -4.91 6.56
CA ASP A 129 8.47 -6.08 7.35
C ASP A 129 6.99 -6.44 7.18
N ARG A 130 6.15 -5.47 6.79
CA ARG A 130 4.72 -5.70 6.49
C ARG A 130 4.47 -6.07 5.04
N LEU A 131 5.33 -5.62 4.12
CA LEU A 131 5.18 -5.79 2.68
C LEU A 131 5.84 -7.07 2.16
N ASP A 132 6.97 -7.50 2.73
CA ASP A 132 7.69 -8.70 2.29
C ASP A 132 6.83 -9.98 2.34
N PRO A 133 6.00 -10.23 3.38
CA PRO A 133 5.08 -11.38 3.37
C PRO A 133 3.93 -11.27 2.35
N ILE A 134 3.65 -10.06 1.83
CA ILE A 134 2.54 -9.81 0.90
C ILE A 134 3.02 -9.89 -0.55
N MET A 135 4.14 -9.22 -0.84
CA MET A 135 4.68 -9.00 -2.18
C MET A 135 5.88 -9.90 -2.50
N GLY A 136 6.45 -10.54 -1.48
CA GLY A 136 7.55 -11.49 -1.64
C GLY A 136 7.10 -12.83 -2.22
N PRO A 137 8.07 -13.69 -2.56
CA PRO A 137 7.78 -15.06 -2.95
C PRO A 137 7.03 -15.73 -1.80
N GLN A 138 5.78 -16.06 -2.04
CA GLN A 138 4.98 -16.82 -1.11
C GLN A 138 5.62 -18.21 -1.03
N LEU A 139 6.16 -18.58 0.14
CA LEU A 139 6.55 -19.95 0.39
C LEU A 139 5.29 -20.79 0.25
N ILE A 140 5.20 -21.55 -0.85
CA ILE A 140 4.17 -22.56 -1.01
C ILE A 140 4.54 -23.65 0.00
N GLU A 141 4.00 -23.55 1.20
CA GLU A 141 3.99 -24.68 2.13
C GLU A 141 3.07 -25.73 1.53
N HIS A 142 3.66 -26.64 0.75
CA HIS A 142 3.01 -27.85 0.28
C HIS A 142 2.68 -28.71 1.51
N HIS A 143 1.49 -28.50 2.09
CA HIS A 143 0.83 -29.53 2.87
C HIS A 143 0.39 -30.63 1.89
N SER A 144 1.32 -31.52 1.53
CA SER A 144 0.96 -32.81 0.95
C SER A 144 0.31 -33.63 2.06
N GLU A 145 -1.01 -33.53 2.17
CA GLU A 145 -1.80 -34.54 2.86
C GLU A 145 -1.60 -35.87 2.13
N GLY A 146 -0.94 -36.81 2.80
CA GLY A 146 -0.81 -38.18 2.36
C GLY A 146 -2.19 -38.81 2.26
N SER A 147 -2.57 -39.21 1.06
CA SER A 147 -3.70 -40.12 0.83
C SER A 147 -3.13 -41.52 0.60
N GLU A 148 -2.71 -42.17 1.69
CA GLU A 148 -2.78 -43.63 1.78
C GLU A 148 -4.23 -43.99 2.04
N ALA A 149 -4.90 -44.57 1.05
CA ALA A 149 -6.06 -45.42 1.26
C ALA A 149 -5.96 -46.58 0.28
N GLU A 150 -5.22 -47.58 0.75
CA GLU A 150 -5.38 -48.99 0.46
C GLU A 150 -6.86 -49.35 0.23
N SER A 151 -7.14 -50.04 -0.87
CA SER A 151 -8.35 -50.84 -1.01
C SER A 151 -8.00 -52.13 -1.73
N THR A 152 -7.70 -53.11 -0.90
CA THR A 152 -7.70 -54.54 -1.18
C THR A 152 -9.10 -55.01 -1.60
N ASN A 153 -9.13 -55.80 -2.69
CA ASN A 153 -10.04 -56.89 -3.04
C ASN A 153 -11.57 -56.71 -3.08
N THR A 154 -12.17 -57.33 -4.13
CA THR A 154 -13.42 -58.14 -4.22
C THR A 154 -13.86 -58.06 -5.70
N SER A 155 -14.05 -59.09 -6.53
CA SER A 155 -14.09 -60.56 -6.49
C SER A 155 -13.65 -61.10 -7.86
#